data_AF-A0A8I1B7L1-F1
#
_entry.id   AF-A0A8I1B7L1-F1
#
_cell.length_a   1.000
_cell.length_b   1.000
_cell.length_c   1.000
_cell.angle_alpha   90.00
_cell.angle_beta   90.00
_cell.angle_gamma   90.00
#
_symmetry.space_group_name_H-M   'P 1'
#
loop_
_entity.id
_entity.type
_entity.pdbx_description
1 polymer ?
#
loop_
_entity_poly.entity_id
_entity_poly.type
_entity_poly.pdbx_seq_one_letter_code
_entity_poly.pdbx_strand_id
1 'polypeptide(L)'
;ITRQMRRLGNSVDWERERFTMDEGLSNAVKEVFVRLYKEDLIYRGKRLVNWDPKLRTAISDLEVENRESKGSMWHIRYPLADGAKTADGKDYLVVATTRPETVLGDTGVAVNPEDPRYKDLIGKFVILPLVDRRIPIVGDEHADMEKGT
;
A
#
# COMPACT_ATOMS: atom_id res chain seq x y z
N ILE A 1 -23.16 -1.92 -29.95
CA ILE A 1 -22.67 -3.32 -29.83
C ILE A 1 -23.71 -4.31 -30.37
N THR A 2 -24.94 -4.34 -29.85
CA THR A 2 -26.03 -5.25 -30.26
C THR A 2 -26.29 -5.29 -31.79
N ARG A 3 -26.32 -4.13 -32.47
CA ARG A 3 -26.50 -4.06 -33.94
C ARG A 3 -25.38 -4.76 -34.72
N GLN A 4 -24.14 -4.70 -34.25
CA GLN A 4 -23.00 -5.39 -34.89
C GLN A 4 -23.13 -6.90 -34.72
N MET A 5 -23.47 -7.37 -33.51
CA MET A 5 -23.67 -8.79 -33.23
C MET A 5 -24.82 -9.41 -34.04
N ARG A 6 -25.93 -8.67 -34.21
CA ARG A 6 -27.04 -9.11 -35.08
C ARG A 6 -26.62 -9.20 -36.55
N ARG A 7 -25.80 -8.26 -37.03
CA ARG A 7 -25.27 -8.27 -38.40
C ARG A 7 -24.31 -9.45 -38.64
N LEU A 8 -23.61 -9.92 -37.61
CA LEU A 8 -22.75 -11.11 -37.66
C LEU A 8 -23.54 -12.43 -37.61
N GLY A 9 -24.86 -12.39 -37.36
CA GLY A 9 -25.71 -13.58 -37.31
C GLY A 9 -25.67 -14.33 -35.98
N ASN A 10 -25.31 -13.68 -34.87
CA ASN A 10 -25.25 -14.34 -33.56
C ASN A 10 -26.65 -14.86 -33.13
N SER A 11 -26.75 -16.15 -32.86
CA SER A 11 -27.99 -16.84 -32.44
C SER A 11 -28.21 -16.80 -30.92
N VAL A 12 -28.00 -15.66 -30.29
CA VAL A 12 -28.22 -15.46 -28.85
C VAL A 12 -29.69 -15.15 -28.55
N ASP A 13 -30.13 -15.41 -27.31
CA ASP A 13 -31.47 -15.07 -26.84
C ASP A 13 -31.62 -13.54 -26.66
N TRP A 14 -32.17 -12.90 -27.69
CA TRP A 14 -32.36 -11.46 -27.73
C TRP A 14 -33.53 -10.96 -26.88
N GLU A 15 -34.50 -11.82 -26.54
CA GLU A 15 -35.65 -11.43 -25.72
C GLU A 15 -35.25 -11.26 -24.26
N ARG A 16 -34.18 -11.94 -23.83
CA ARG A 16 -33.60 -11.87 -22.49
C ARG A 16 -32.33 -11.03 -22.42
N GLU A 17 -32.14 -10.08 -23.33
CA GLU A 17 -31.03 -9.13 -23.24
C GLU A 17 -31.11 -8.36 -21.92
N ARG A 18 -30.00 -8.35 -21.17
CA ARG A 18 -29.88 -7.69 -19.87
C ARG A 18 -28.71 -6.72 -19.88
N PHE A 19 -28.82 -5.68 -19.06
CA PHE A 19 -27.75 -4.72 -18.84
C PHE A 19 -27.43 -4.67 -17.36
N THR A 20 -26.15 -4.60 -16.98
CA THR A 20 -25.73 -4.73 -15.58
C THR A 20 -26.34 -3.70 -14.63
N MET A 21 -26.80 -2.56 -15.16
CA MET A 21 -27.51 -1.52 -14.41
C MET A 21 -29.04 -1.53 -14.64
N ASP A 22 -29.60 -2.59 -15.23
CA ASP A 22 -31.05 -2.75 -15.32
C ASP A 22 -31.68 -3.08 -13.95
N GLU A 23 -32.99 -2.92 -13.84
CA GLU A 23 -33.70 -3.08 -12.56
C GLU A 23 -33.55 -4.50 -11.98
N GLY A 24 -33.59 -5.52 -12.85
CA GLY A 24 -33.49 -6.92 -12.43
C GLY A 24 -32.12 -7.24 -11.84
N LEU A 25 -31.05 -6.90 -12.55
CA LEU A 25 -29.68 -7.15 -12.10
C LEU A 25 -29.28 -6.24 -10.93
N SER A 26 -29.73 -4.99 -10.91
CA SER A 26 -29.49 -4.09 -9.78
C SER A 26 -30.12 -4.63 -8.49
N ASN A 27 -31.34 -5.19 -8.57
CA ASN A 27 -32.00 -5.84 -7.44
C ASN A 27 -31.25 -7.11 -7.00
N ALA A 28 -30.73 -7.91 -7.94
CA ALA A 28 -29.94 -9.09 -7.63
C ALA A 28 -28.63 -8.73 -6.90
N VAL A 29 -27.89 -7.71 -7.38
CA VAL A 29 -26.66 -7.23 -6.71
C VAL A 29 -26.97 -6.74 -5.29
N LYS A 30 -28.08 -6.02 -5.10
CA LYS A 30 -28.51 -5.55 -3.78
C LYS A 30 -28.85 -6.71 -2.83
N GLU A 31 -29.56 -7.72 -3.32
CA GLU A 31 -29.90 -8.92 -2.54
C GLU A 31 -28.65 -9.65 -2.07
N VAL A 32 -27.71 -9.91 -2.99
CA VAL A 32 -26.43 -10.55 -2.67
C VAL A 32 -25.62 -9.72 -1.68
N PHE A 33 -25.50 -8.40 -1.89
CA PHE A 33 -24.79 -7.51 -0.96
C PHE A 33 -25.37 -7.57 0.45
N VAL A 34 -26.70 -7.46 0.58
CA VAL A 34 -27.38 -7.51 1.88
C VAL A 34 -27.22 -8.88 2.54
N ARG A 35 -27.28 -9.97 1.77
CA ARG A 35 -27.05 -11.33 2.28
C ARG A 35 -25.63 -11.49 2.82
N LEU A 36 -24.62 -11.14 2.03
CA LEU A 36 -23.21 -11.22 2.45
C LEU A 36 -22.89 -10.30 3.63
N TYR A 37 -23.56 -9.14 3.73
CA TYR A 37 -23.47 -8.27 4.90
C TYR A 37 -24.07 -8.91 6.15
N LYS A 38 -25.24 -9.56 6.04
CA LYS A 38 -25.87 -10.29 7.16
C LYS A 38 -25.08 -11.53 7.59
N GLU A 39 -24.32 -12.12 6.68
CA GLU A 39 -23.40 -13.24 6.93
C GLU A 39 -22.04 -12.78 7.49
N ASP A 40 -21.87 -11.49 7.79
CA ASP A 40 -20.63 -10.89 8.33
C ASP A 40 -19.40 -11.01 7.39
N LEU A 41 -19.63 -11.22 6.10
CA LEU A 41 -18.59 -11.27 5.07
C LEU A 41 -18.26 -9.90 4.48
N ILE A 42 -19.14 -8.90 4.69
CA ILE A 42 -18.93 -7.52 4.25
C ILE A 42 -18.86 -6.62 5.48
N TYR A 43 -17.77 -5.85 5.58
CA TYR A 43 -17.56 -4.89 6.66
C TYR A 43 -17.10 -3.53 6.10
N ARG A 44 -17.18 -2.51 6.95
CA ARG A 44 -16.62 -1.17 6.67
C ARG A 44 -15.52 -0.86 7.67
N GLY A 45 -14.31 -0.69 7.17
CA GLY A 45 -13.14 -0.33 7.98
C GLY A 45 -12.22 0.65 7.26
N LYS A 46 -11.17 1.09 7.96
CA LYS A 46 -10.07 1.84 7.34
C LYS A 46 -9.00 0.85 6.93
N ARG A 47 -8.71 0.76 5.63
CA ARG A 47 -7.66 -0.07 5.05
C ARG A 47 -6.90 0.78 4.03
N LEU A 48 -5.62 0.45 3.81
CA LEU A 48 -4.87 1.01 2.70
C LEU A 48 -5.54 0.61 1.38
N VAL A 49 -5.77 1.58 0.52
CA VAL A 49 -6.38 1.38 -0.81
C VAL A 49 -5.53 2.08 -1.86
N ASN A 50 -5.49 1.52 -3.07
CA ASN A 50 -4.91 2.23 -4.21
C ASN A 50 -5.88 3.35 -4.60
N TRP A 51 -5.36 4.57 -4.73
CA TRP A 51 -6.14 5.75 -5.07
C TRP A 51 -5.64 6.37 -6.36
N ASP A 52 -6.54 6.56 -7.33
CA ASP A 52 -6.23 7.31 -8.54
C ASP A 52 -6.60 8.80 -8.34
N PRO A 53 -5.62 9.73 -8.30
CA PRO A 53 -5.88 11.15 -8.14
C PRO A 53 -6.59 11.80 -9.34
N LYS A 54 -6.50 11.21 -10.54
CA LYS A 54 -7.14 11.72 -11.76
C LYS A 54 -8.63 11.37 -11.79
N LEU A 55 -8.95 10.09 -11.58
CA LEU A 55 -10.34 9.61 -11.54
C LEU A 55 -11.03 9.90 -10.20
N ARG A 56 -10.24 10.17 -9.15
CA ARG A 56 -10.71 10.44 -7.77
C ARG A 56 -11.52 9.27 -7.21
N THR A 57 -11.02 8.05 -7.42
CA THR A 57 -11.64 6.83 -6.94
C THR A 57 -10.59 5.86 -6.40
N ALA A 58 -11.03 4.96 -5.52
CA ALA A 58 -10.26 3.78 -5.18
C ALA A 58 -10.30 2.79 -6.36
N ILE A 59 -9.20 2.08 -6.57
CA ILE A 59 -9.04 1.07 -7.61
C ILE A 59 -8.59 -0.26 -7.00
N SER A 60 -9.01 -1.35 -7.62
CA SER A 60 -8.60 -2.71 -7.22
C SER A 60 -7.14 -2.96 -7.60
N ASP A 61 -6.44 -3.86 -6.90
CA ASP A 61 -5.08 -4.28 -7.28
C ASP A 61 -5.02 -4.82 -8.72
N LEU A 62 -6.09 -5.47 -9.18
CA LEU A 62 -6.21 -5.98 -10.55
C LEU A 62 -6.36 -4.87 -11.62
N GLU A 63 -6.70 -3.65 -11.21
CA GLU A 63 -6.83 -2.49 -12.09
C GLU A 63 -5.53 -1.66 -12.14
N VAL A 64 -4.53 -2.03 -11.34
CA VAL A 64 -3.22 -1.36 -11.29
C VAL A 64 -2.25 -2.03 -12.27
N GLU A 65 -1.74 -1.24 -13.21
CA GLU A 65 -0.68 -1.67 -14.12
C GLU A 65 0.69 -1.18 -13.63
N ASN A 66 1.62 -2.10 -13.37
CA ASN A 66 2.98 -1.76 -13.00
C ASN A 66 3.82 -1.45 -14.23
N ARG A 67 4.40 -0.25 -14.29
CA ARG A 67 5.33 0.18 -15.35
C ARG A 67 6.64 0.62 -14.74
N GLU A 68 7.74 0.20 -15.34
CA GLU A 68 9.06 0.66 -14.93
C GLU A 68 9.22 2.15 -15.23
N SER A 69 9.75 2.88 -14.25
CA SER A 69 10.05 4.30 -14.39
C SER A 69 11.40 4.59 -13.76
N LYS A 70 12.15 5.54 -14.34
CA LYS A 70 13.41 6.00 -13.75
C LYS A 70 13.08 6.90 -12.56
N GLY A 71 13.43 6.45 -11.36
CA GLY A 71 13.32 7.22 -10.13
C GLY A 71 14.68 7.65 -9.58
N SER A 72 14.64 8.38 -8.48
CA SER A 72 15.82 8.71 -7.67
C SER A 72 15.76 7.97 -6.35
N MET A 73 16.92 7.52 -5.87
CA MET A 73 17.07 6.92 -4.53
C MET A 73 17.67 7.96 -3.59
N TRP A 74 16.95 8.30 -2.53
CA TRP A 74 17.37 9.28 -1.53
C TRP A 74 17.89 8.56 -0.30
N HIS A 75 18.98 9.05 0.29
CA HIS A 75 19.54 8.54 1.53
C HIS A 75 19.44 9.63 2.60
N ILE A 76 18.65 9.40 3.63
CA ILE A 76 18.29 10.39 4.65
C ILE A 76 18.79 9.91 6.00
N ARG A 77 19.43 10.80 6.76
CA ARG A 77 19.97 10.47 8.09
C ARG A 77 18.93 10.74 9.17
N TYR A 78 18.69 9.76 10.01
CA TYR A 78 17.81 9.79 11.17
C TYR A 78 18.69 9.76 12.43
N PRO A 79 18.78 10.85 13.20
CA PRO A 79 19.53 10.86 14.45
C PRO A 79 18.99 9.83 15.43
N LEU A 80 19.88 9.07 16.06
CA LEU A 80 19.53 8.15 17.14
C LEU A 80 19.22 8.96 18.41
N ALA A 81 18.15 8.60 19.10
CA ALA A 81 17.81 9.21 20.38
C ALA A 81 18.64 8.61 21.52
N ASP A 82 18.66 9.30 22.66
CA ASP A 82 19.17 8.79 23.95
C ASP A 82 20.67 8.41 23.93
N GLY A 83 21.46 9.05 23.06
CA GLY A 83 22.89 8.79 22.92
C GLY A 83 23.21 7.39 22.38
N ALA A 84 22.20 6.71 21.82
CA ALA A 84 22.41 5.42 21.18
C ALA A 84 23.35 5.58 19.98
N LYS A 85 24.21 4.58 19.80
CA LYS A 85 25.15 4.51 18.68
C LYS A 85 24.97 3.20 17.93
N THR A 86 25.22 3.23 16.64
CA THR A 86 25.36 2.01 15.83
C THR A 86 26.59 1.21 16.27
N ALA A 87 26.72 -0.03 15.82
CA ALA A 87 27.93 -0.84 16.05
C ALA A 87 29.22 -0.13 15.58
N ASP A 88 29.11 0.67 14.52
CA ASP A 88 30.21 1.51 13.98
C ASP A 88 30.43 2.83 14.74
N GLY A 89 29.72 3.07 15.84
CA GLY A 89 29.85 4.27 16.67
C GLY A 89 29.18 5.53 16.12
N LYS A 90 28.34 5.42 15.09
CA LYS A 90 27.59 6.56 14.51
C LYS A 90 26.36 6.87 15.35
N ASP A 91 26.00 8.15 15.42
CA ASP A 91 24.84 8.69 16.13
C ASP A 91 23.59 8.84 15.22
N TYR A 92 23.61 8.26 14.02
CA TYR A 92 22.50 8.30 13.07
C TYR A 92 22.36 6.97 12.33
N LEU A 93 21.14 6.72 11.85
CA LEU A 93 20.79 5.65 10.91
C LEU A 93 20.50 6.25 9.54
N VAL A 94 20.93 5.59 8.46
CA VAL A 94 20.64 6.04 7.10
C VAL A 94 19.46 5.24 6.58
N VAL A 95 18.38 5.92 6.22
CA VAL A 95 17.20 5.31 5.58
C VAL A 95 17.24 5.67 4.11
N ALA A 96 17.16 4.68 3.23
CA ALA A 96 16.97 4.94 1.81
C ALA A 96 15.51 4.81 1.37
N THR A 97 15.01 5.83 0.68
CA THR A 97 13.65 5.86 0.14
C THR A 97 13.62 6.46 -1.27
N THR A 98 12.71 5.98 -2.11
CA THR A 98 12.39 6.63 -3.40
C THR A 98 11.38 7.78 -3.24
N ARG A 99 10.78 7.90 -2.05
CA ARG A 99 9.69 8.84 -1.72
C ARG A 99 10.06 9.68 -0.51
N PRO A 100 10.92 10.70 -0.67
CA PRO A 100 11.36 11.54 0.45
C PRO A 100 10.19 12.31 1.10
N GLU A 101 9.08 12.51 0.38
CA GLU A 101 7.89 13.17 0.91
C GLU A 101 7.16 12.35 1.97
N THR A 102 7.35 11.02 2.02
CA THR A 102 6.70 10.17 3.03
C THR A 102 7.33 10.26 4.41
N VAL A 103 8.54 10.83 4.53
CA VAL A 103 9.29 11.00 5.78
C VAL A 103 8.42 11.62 6.88
N LEU A 104 7.61 12.63 6.56
CA LEU A 104 6.75 13.31 7.53
C LEU A 104 5.68 12.37 8.15
N GLY A 105 5.32 11.31 7.42
CA GLY A 105 4.36 10.29 7.83
C GLY A 105 4.99 9.10 8.56
N ASP A 106 6.31 9.05 8.72
CA ASP A 106 7.00 7.89 9.29
C ASP A 106 6.59 7.64 10.73
N THR A 107 6.16 6.41 11.02
CA THR A 107 5.74 5.99 12.36
C THR A 107 6.76 5.10 13.05
N GLY A 108 7.75 4.59 12.32
CA GLY A 108 8.83 3.75 12.83
C GLY A 108 9.85 3.45 11.74
N VAL A 109 11.03 3.00 12.16
CA VAL A 109 12.08 2.52 11.25
C VAL A 109 12.20 1.01 11.41
N ALA A 110 12.11 0.27 10.32
CA ALA A 110 12.30 -1.18 10.32
C ALA A 110 13.77 -1.53 10.07
N VAL A 111 14.30 -2.46 10.86
CA VAL A 111 15.64 -3.05 10.68
C VAL A 111 15.53 -4.56 10.71
N ASN A 112 16.38 -5.26 9.97
CA ASN A 112 16.39 -6.72 9.98
C ASN A 112 16.96 -7.23 11.32
N PRO A 113 16.28 -8.13 12.06
CA PRO A 113 16.78 -8.69 13.32
C PRO A 113 18.06 -9.51 13.20
N GLU A 114 18.35 -10.06 12.02
CA GLU A 114 19.56 -10.83 11.73
C GLU A 114 20.74 -9.93 11.33
N ASP A 115 20.51 -8.63 11.07
CA ASP A 115 21.59 -7.71 10.70
C ASP A 115 22.44 -7.33 11.91
N PRO A 116 23.71 -7.79 11.98
CA PRO A 116 24.58 -7.50 13.11
C PRO A 116 24.90 -6.01 13.26
N ARG A 117 24.70 -5.18 12.21
CA ARG A 117 24.95 -3.73 12.25
C ARG A 117 23.94 -2.98 13.11
N TYR A 118 22.70 -3.47 13.15
CA TYR A 118 21.56 -2.74 13.70
C TYR A 118 20.72 -3.52 14.72
N LYS A 119 21.02 -4.81 14.95
CA LYS A 119 20.29 -5.65 15.91
C LYS A 119 20.17 -5.04 17.31
N ASP A 120 21.24 -4.42 17.79
CA ASP A 120 21.29 -3.77 19.11
C ASP A 120 20.47 -2.45 19.19
N LEU A 121 19.90 -2.01 18.07
CA LEU A 121 19.06 -0.82 17.98
C LEU A 121 17.57 -1.15 18.04
N ILE A 122 17.18 -2.42 17.93
CA ILE A 122 15.77 -2.83 18.02
C ILE A 122 15.22 -2.45 19.40
N GLY A 123 14.08 -1.76 19.42
CA GLY A 123 13.46 -1.23 20.63
C GLY A 123 14.00 0.13 21.09
N LYS A 124 15.04 0.68 20.45
CA LYS A 124 15.49 2.06 20.66
C LYS A 124 14.66 3.03 19.80
N PHE A 125 14.93 4.32 19.95
CA PHE A 125 14.22 5.38 19.25
C PHE A 125 15.16 6.17 18.34
N VAL A 126 14.62 6.65 17.22
CA VAL A 126 15.24 7.68 16.39
C VAL A 126 14.39 8.95 16.42
N ILE A 127 15.03 10.06 16.10
CA ILE A 127 14.37 11.34 15.92
C ILE A 127 14.10 11.52 14.44
N LEU A 128 12.83 11.73 14.10
CA LEU A 128 12.40 12.02 12.75
C LEU A 128 12.98 13.38 12.32
N PRO A 129 13.78 13.44 11.25
CA PRO A 129 14.28 14.70 10.73
C PRO A 129 13.14 15.67 10.42
N LEU A 130 13.37 16.97 10.60
CA LEU A 130 12.43 18.08 10.35
C LEU A 130 11.27 18.24 11.36
N VAL A 131 10.81 17.17 12.00
CA VAL A 131 9.63 17.21 12.90
C VAL A 131 10.02 17.00 14.36
N ASP A 132 11.25 16.56 14.63
CA ASP A 132 11.78 16.24 15.97
C ASP A 132 10.89 15.25 16.75
N ARG A 133 10.14 14.41 16.03
CA ARG A 133 9.29 13.38 16.62
C ARG A 133 10.10 12.12 16.89
N ARG A 134 9.94 11.54 18.08
CA ARG A 134 10.51 10.22 18.41
C ARG A 134 9.70 9.11 17.74
N ILE A 135 10.39 8.23 17.01
CA ILE A 135 9.81 7.04 16.41
C ILE A 135 10.63 5.78 16.79
N PRO A 136 9.98 4.63 17.03
CA PRO A 136 10.66 3.41 17.42
C PRO A 136 11.40 2.76 16.25
N ILE A 137 12.46 2.03 16.59
CA ILE A 137 13.13 1.08 15.70
C ILE A 137 12.54 -0.30 15.97
N VAL A 138 11.96 -0.92 14.94
CA VAL A 138 11.30 -2.24 15.02
C VAL A 138 12.07 -3.26 14.20
N GLY A 139 12.12 -4.50 14.70
CA GLY A 139 12.68 -5.63 13.98
C GLY A 139 11.66 -6.20 12.98
N ASP A 140 11.98 -6.25 11.69
CA ASP A 140 11.15 -6.87 10.67
C ASP A 140 12.02 -7.69 9.70
N GLU A 141 11.65 -8.96 9.49
CA GLU A 141 12.35 -9.89 8.59
C GLU A 141 12.20 -9.50 7.10
N HIS A 142 11.18 -8.70 6.75
CA HIS A 142 10.99 -8.18 5.39
C HIS A 142 11.95 -7.05 5.04
N ALA A 143 12.69 -6.52 6.02
CA ALA A 143 13.75 -5.55 5.77
C ALA A 143 14.93 -6.26 5.11
N ASP A 144 15.22 -5.92 3.86
CA ASP A 144 16.33 -6.49 3.09
C ASP A 144 17.67 -5.89 3.53
N MET A 145 18.62 -6.74 3.91
CA MET A 145 19.94 -6.34 4.39
C MET A 145 20.85 -5.76 3.28
N GLU A 146 20.59 -6.12 2.02
CA GLU A 146 21.40 -5.74 0.86
C GLU A 146 20.86 -4.51 0.12
N LYS A 147 19.58 -4.14 0.34
CA LYS A 147 18.90 -3.13 -0.44
C LYS A 147 18.87 -1.77 0.26
N GLY A 148 19.73 -0.83 -0.21
CA GLY A 148 19.60 0.60 0.09
C GLY A 148 20.15 1.08 1.45
N THR A 149 20.98 0.29 2.13
CA THR A 149 21.54 0.47 3.50
C THR A 149 20.58 0.33 4.67
#